data_AF-A0AAD4WG91-F1
#
_entry.id   AF-A0AAD4WG91-F1
#
_cell.length_a   1.000
_cell.length_b   1.000
_cell.length_c   1.000
_cell.angle_alpha   90.00
_cell.angle_beta   90.00
_cell.angle_gamma   90.00
#
_symmetry.space_group_name_H-M   'P 1'
#
loop_
_entity.id
_entity.type
_entity.pdbx_description
1 polymer ?
#
loop_
_entity_poly.entity_id
_entity_poly.type
_entity_poly.pdbx_seq_one_letter_code
_entity_poly.pdbx_strand_id
1 'polypeptide(L)'
;MEIVDKIKNLNAVAAHSSQIYVSSWAYDQFSEGNGIEIEDATEEEMKITKKMLIVALWCIQMKPTQHPNSMSKVVEMLEGEIESLQMPQKPFLYPQD
;
A
#
# COMPACT_ATOMS: atom_id res chain seq x y z
N MET A 1 -12.01 16.25 2.68
CA MET A 1 -12.31 15.12 1.77
C MET A 1 -11.17 14.15 1.95
N GLU A 2 -11.41 12.97 2.51
CA GLU A 2 -10.36 11.98 2.76
C GLU A 2 -9.88 11.40 1.42
N ILE A 3 -8.56 11.21 1.27
CA ILE A 3 -7.92 10.68 0.04
C ILE A 3 -8.50 9.30 -0.32
N VAL A 4 -8.93 8.55 0.69
CA VAL A 4 -9.52 7.21 0.57
C VAL A 4 -10.83 7.23 -0.24
N ASP A 5 -11.66 8.27 -0.10
CA ASP A 5 -12.95 8.37 -0.79
C ASP A 5 -12.80 8.59 -2.30
N LYS A 6 -11.63 9.06 -2.75
CA LYS A 6 -11.36 9.41 -4.15
C LYS A 6 -10.76 8.25 -4.96
N ILE A 7 -10.53 7.09 -4.36
CA ILE A 7 -9.91 5.93 -5.04
C ILE A 7 -11.00 5.11 -5.78
N LYS A 8 -11.04 5.19 -7.11
CA LYS A 8 -12.10 4.55 -7.93
C LYS A 8 -12.05 3.01 -7.98
N ASN A 9 -10.88 2.40 -7.81
CA ASN A 9 -10.68 0.97 -8.07
C ASN A 9 -10.74 0.05 -6.83
N LEU A 10 -10.73 0.59 -5.61
CA LEU A 10 -10.82 -0.23 -4.39
C LEU A 10 -12.25 -0.71 -4.11
N ASN A 11 -13.26 0.11 -4.44
CA ASN A 11 -14.65 -0.12 -4.03
C ASN A 11 -15.35 -1.27 -4.77
N ALA A 12 -14.96 -1.60 -6.00
CA ALA A 12 -15.60 -2.66 -6.78
C ALA A 12 -15.23 -4.09 -6.29
N VAL A 13 -14.05 -4.26 -5.68
CA VAL A 13 -13.52 -5.57 -5.25
C VAL A 13 -13.75 -5.83 -3.75
N ALA A 14 -13.85 -4.76 -2.95
CA ALA A 14 -14.06 -4.83 -1.50
C ALA A 14 -15.42 -5.43 -1.09
N ALA A 15 -16.42 -5.44 -1.97
CA ALA A 15 -17.77 -5.90 -1.65
C ALA A 15 -17.88 -7.41 -1.35
N HIS A 16 -16.94 -8.25 -1.81
CA HIS A 16 -17.08 -9.71 -1.74
C HIS A 16 -15.79 -10.51 -1.49
N SER A 17 -14.64 -9.88 -1.21
CA SER A 17 -13.36 -10.59 -1.10
C SER A 17 -12.71 -10.48 0.28
N SER A 18 -11.98 -11.52 0.69
CA SER A 18 -11.20 -11.48 1.94
C SER A 18 -10.19 -10.34 1.88
N GLN A 19 -9.93 -9.68 3.02
CA GLN A 19 -9.01 -8.54 3.13
C GLN A 19 -7.62 -8.82 2.53
N ILE A 20 -7.19 -10.10 2.55
CA ILE A 20 -5.93 -10.55 1.95
C ILE A 20 -5.98 -10.61 0.42
N TYR A 21 -7.12 -11.01 -0.17
CA TYR A 21 -7.30 -10.93 -1.62
C TYR A 21 -7.21 -9.48 -2.09
N VAL A 22 -7.84 -8.56 -1.34
CA VAL A 22 -7.74 -7.12 -1.61
C VAL A 22 -6.29 -6.63 -1.51
N SER A 23 -5.53 -7.11 -0.51
CA SER A 23 -4.13 -6.72 -0.31
C SER A 23 -3.20 -7.24 -1.42
N SER A 24 -3.37 -8.51 -1.82
CA SER A 24 -2.62 -9.14 -2.91
C SER A 24 -2.93 -8.49 -4.26
N TRP A 25 -4.22 -8.23 -4.54
CA TRP A 25 -4.63 -7.58 -5.79
C TRP A 25 -4.15 -6.12 -5.84
N ALA A 26 -4.25 -5.38 -4.73
CA ALA A 26 -3.74 -4.01 -4.65
C ALA A 26 -2.21 -3.95 -4.85
N TYR A 27 -1.49 -4.96 -4.34
CA TYR A 27 -0.07 -5.12 -4.61
C TYR A 27 0.21 -5.29 -6.11
N ASP A 28 -0.52 -6.20 -6.77
CA ASP A 28 -0.34 -6.47 -8.20
C ASP A 28 -0.58 -5.22 -9.05
N GLN A 29 -1.72 -4.53 -8.83
CA GLN A 29 -2.05 -3.27 -9.52
C GLN A 29 -0.97 -2.20 -9.34
N PHE A 30 -0.41 -2.10 -8.14
CA PHE A 30 0.61 -1.12 -7.82
C PHE A 30 2.00 -1.49 -8.39
N SER A 31 2.36 -2.77 -8.33
CA SER A 31 3.66 -3.28 -8.82
C SER A 31 3.76 -3.29 -10.34
N GLU A 32 2.66 -3.52 -11.06
CA GLU A 32 2.60 -3.56 -12.52
C GLU A 32 2.53 -2.16 -13.17
N GLY A 33 2.52 -1.10 -12.37
CA GLY A 33 2.41 0.28 -12.87
C GLY A 33 1.02 0.66 -13.37
N ASN A 34 0.02 -0.22 -13.21
CA ASN A 34 -1.41 0.04 -13.43
C ASN A 34 -2.01 0.87 -12.29
N GLY A 35 -1.26 1.90 -11.86
CA GLY A 35 -1.37 2.56 -10.58
C GLY A 35 -2.78 2.98 -10.22
N ILE A 36 -3.06 2.99 -8.92
CA ILE A 36 -4.29 3.52 -8.33
C ILE A 36 -4.51 4.94 -8.88
N GLU A 37 -5.46 5.10 -9.81
CA GLU A 37 -5.87 6.40 -10.32
C GLU A 37 -6.77 7.06 -9.27
N ILE A 38 -6.31 8.20 -8.77
CA ILE A 38 -7.12 9.10 -7.96
C ILE A 38 -7.62 10.21 -8.87
N GLU A 39 -8.93 10.32 -9.00
CA GLU A 39 -9.55 11.39 -9.79
C GLU A 39 -9.23 12.76 -9.18
N ASP A 40 -8.90 13.72 -10.04
CA ASP A 40 -8.53 15.09 -9.67
C ASP A 40 -7.35 15.22 -8.69
N ALA A 41 -6.47 14.21 -8.63
CA ALA A 41 -5.26 14.29 -7.82
C ALA A 41 -4.14 15.07 -8.51
N THR A 42 -3.51 15.96 -7.76
CA THR A 42 -2.23 16.58 -8.10
C THR A 42 -1.10 15.55 -8.10
N GLU A 43 0.03 15.88 -8.75
CA GLU A 43 1.22 15.02 -8.74
C GLU A 43 1.73 14.77 -7.31
N GLU A 44 1.62 15.77 -6.43
CA GLU A 44 1.97 15.64 -5.01
C GLU A 44 1.03 14.70 -4.26
N GLU A 45 -0.29 14.82 -4.43
CA GLU A 45 -1.25 13.88 -3.84
C GLU A 45 -1.03 12.45 -4.33
N MET A 46 -0.67 12.28 -5.60
CA MET A 46 -0.32 10.97 -6.14
C MET A 46 0.97 10.42 -5.51
N LYS A 47 2.01 11.26 -5.31
CA LYS A 47 3.25 10.85 -4.61
C LYS A 47 2.97 10.46 -3.16
N ILE A 48 2.18 11.25 -2.43
CA ILE A 48 1.79 10.96 -1.05
C ILE A 48 1.02 9.65 -0.97
N THR A 49 0.05 9.44 -1.85
CA THR A 49 -0.73 8.20 -1.92
C THR A 49 0.15 6.99 -2.18
N LYS A 50 1.05 7.07 -3.15
CA LYS A 50 1.99 5.98 -3.46
C LYS A 50 2.86 5.65 -2.24
N LYS A 51 3.37 6.67 -1.53
CA LYS A 51 4.15 6.51 -0.29
C LYS A 51 3.33 5.83 0.80
N MET A 52 2.10 6.30 1.05
CA MET A 52 1.19 5.72 2.04
C MET A 52 0.88 4.26 1.73
N LEU A 53 0.68 3.91 0.46
CA LEU A 53 0.39 2.52 0.06
C LEU A 53 1.60 1.61 0.31
N ILE A 54 2.81 2.04 -0.06
CA ILE A 54 4.04 1.26 0.21
C ILE A 54 4.20 1.02 1.70
N VAL A 55 4.04 2.05 2.52
CA VAL A 55 4.12 1.93 3.99
C VAL A 55 3.03 1.00 4.53
N ALA A 56 1.79 1.13 4.06
CA ALA A 56 0.70 0.23 4.45
C ALA A 56 1.01 -1.23 4.09
N LEU A 57 1.53 -1.48 2.89
CA LEU A 57 1.95 -2.82 2.45
C LEU A 57 3.08 -3.40 3.31
N TRP A 58 3.99 -2.57 3.83
CA TRP A 58 5.00 -2.97 4.81
C TRP A 58 4.36 -3.32 6.16
N CYS A 59 3.38 -2.53 6.63
CA CYS A 59 2.72 -2.74 7.92
C CYS A 59 1.84 -4.00 7.99
N ILE A 60 1.29 -4.46 6.87
CA ILE A 60 0.43 -5.65 6.83
C ILE A 60 1.18 -6.98 6.64
N GLN A 61 2.52 -6.95 6.56
CA GLN A 61 3.30 -8.18 6.39
C GLN A 61 3.13 -9.11 7.60
N MET A 62 2.83 -10.38 7.34
CA MET A 62 2.59 -11.38 8.40
C MET A 62 3.86 -11.77 9.16
N LYS A 63 5.03 -11.70 8.52
CA LYS A 63 6.30 -12.04 9.17
C LYS A 63 6.80 -10.83 9.99
N PRO A 64 7.08 -10.99 11.29
CA PRO A 64 7.59 -9.89 12.13
C PRO A 64 8.89 -9.26 11.62
N THR A 65 9.76 -10.07 11.02
CA THR A 65 11.01 -9.61 10.42
C THR A 65 10.82 -8.77 9.16
N GLN A 66 9.61 -8.78 8.58
CA GLN A 66 9.30 -8.13 7.31
C GLN A 66 8.36 -6.94 7.47
N HIS A 67 7.79 -6.67 8.64
CA HIS A 67 7.07 -5.41 8.89
C HIS A 67 7.95 -4.43 9.68
N PRO A 68 7.64 -3.13 9.65
CA PRO A 68 8.30 -2.15 10.50
C PRO A 68 8.03 -2.50 11.97
N ASN A 69 9.09 -2.82 12.72
CA ASN A 69 8.99 -3.31 14.10
C ASN A 69 8.70 -2.21 15.14
N SER A 70 8.61 -0.95 14.72
CA SER A 70 8.28 0.17 15.60
C SER A 70 7.51 1.24 14.84
N MET A 71 6.65 1.97 15.55
CA MET A 71 5.98 3.13 14.99
C MET A 71 6.97 4.21 14.55
N SER A 72 8.11 4.35 15.24
CA SER A 72 9.17 5.27 14.82
C SER A 72 9.69 4.96 13.42
N LYS A 73 9.81 3.68 13.05
CA LYS A 73 10.21 3.30 11.70
C LYS A 73 9.14 3.61 10.66
N VAL A 74 7.86 3.42 11.01
CA VAL A 74 6.73 3.80 10.15
C VAL A 74 6.73 5.31 9.89
N VAL A 75 6.94 6.12 10.93
CA VAL A 75 7.03 7.59 10.81
C VAL A 75 8.21 7.99 9.95
N GLU A 76 9.40 7.42 10.18
CA GLU A 76 10.59 7.66 9.35
C GLU A 76 10.32 7.38 7.86
N MET A 77 9.60 6.31 7.55
CA MET A 77 9.23 5.97 6.17
C MET A 77 8.22 6.94 5.56
N LEU A 78 7.30 7.50 6.36
CA LEU A 78 6.31 8.48 5.90
C LEU A 78 6.93 9.87 5.67
N GLU A 79 7.88 10.26 6.52
CA GLU A 79 8.60 11.54 6.43
C GLU A 79 9.70 11.52 5.35
N GLY A 80 10.31 10.35 5.10
CA GLY A 80 11.37 10.19 4.11
C GLY A 80 10.89 10.25 2.65
N GLU A 81 11.82 10.35 1.71
CA GLU A 81 11.53 10.42 0.27
C GLU A 81 10.98 9.10 -0.29
N ILE A 82 10.09 9.15 -1.28
CA ILE A 82 9.49 7.93 -1.84
C ILE A 82 10.53 7.03 -2.53
N GLU A 83 11.57 7.63 -3.10
CA GLU A 83 12.70 6.95 -3.76
C GLU A 83 13.55 6.16 -2.76
N SER A 84 13.47 6.49 -1.46
CA SER A 84 14.13 5.74 -0.39
C SER A 84 13.36 4.47 0.01
N LEU A 85 12.08 4.37 -0.40
CA LEU A 85 11.24 3.23 -0.07
C LEU A 85 11.36 2.14 -1.15
N GLN A 86 11.54 0.91 -0.70
CA GLN A 86 11.46 -0.27 -1.55
C GLN A 86 10.07 -0.89 -1.46
N MET A 87 9.63 -1.53 -2.55
CA MET A 87 8.41 -2.32 -2.54
C MET A 87 8.58 -3.50 -1.57
N PRO A 88 7.65 -3.73 -0.63
CA PRO A 88 7.69 -4.93 0.21
C PRO A 88 7.43 -6.18 -0.63
N GLN A 89 7.60 -7.35 -0.02
CA GLN A 89 7.15 -8.60 -0.65
C GLN A 89 5.63 -8.63 -0.78
N LYS A 90 5.14 -9.35 -1.78
CA LYS A 90 3.70 -9.56 -1.97
C LYS A 90 3.13 -10.20 -0.70
N PRO A 91 2.02 -9.67 -0.15
CA PRO A 91 1.38 -10.29 1.01
C PRO A 91 0.88 -11.69 0.66
N PHE A 92 1.25 -12.70 1.46
CA PHE A 92 0.80 -14.10 1.28
C PHE A 92 -0.17 -14.53 2.38
N LEU A 93 -1.05 -15.48 2.05
CA LEU A 93 -2.01 -16.10 2.98
C LEU A 93 -1.35 -16.91 4.10
N TYR A 94 -0.11 -17.37 3.87
CA TYR A 94 0.64 -18.21 4.79
C TYR A 94 2.10 -17.73 4.85
N PRO A 95 2.76 -17.81 6.02
CA PRO A 95 4.21 -17.65 6.11
C PRO A 95 4.87 -18.62 5.12
N GLN A 96 5.63 -18.10 4.16
CA GLN A 96 6.55 -18.93 3.38
C GLN A 96 7.75 -19.23 4.29
N ASP A 97 8.24 -20.47 4.36
CA ASP A 97 9.41 -20.80 5.20
C ASP A 97 10.69 -20.11 4.72
#